data_AF-A0A096MKC5-F1
#
_entry.id   AF-A0A096MKC5-F1
#
_cell.length_a   1.000
_cell.length_b   1.000
_cell.length_c   1.000
_cell.angle_alpha   90.00
_cell.angle_beta   90.00
_cell.angle_gamma   90.00
#
_symmetry.space_group_name_H-M   'P 1'
#
loop_
_entity.id
_entity.type
_entity.pdbx_description
1 polymer ?
#
loop_
_entity_poly.entity_id
_entity_poly.type
_entity_poly.pdbx_seq_one_letter_code
_entity_poly.pdbx_strand_id
1 'polypeptide(L)'
;RPLPQLRAGVTLFVALYDYEARTEDDLSFHKGEKFQILNSSEGDWWEARSLTTGETGYIPSNYVAPVDSIQAEEWYFGKLGRKDAERQLLSFGNPRGTFLIRESETTKGAYSLSIRDWDDMKGDHVKHYKIRKLDNGGYYITTRAQFETLQQLVQHYSERAAGLCCRLVVPCHKGMPRLTDLSVKTKDVWEIPRESLQLIKRLGNGQFGEVWM
;
A
#
# COMPACT_ATOMS: atom_id res chain seq x y z
N ARG A 1 31.00 -6.12 -22.74
CA ARG A 1 30.14 -7.16 -22.13
C ARG A 1 28.70 -6.75 -22.39
N PRO A 2 27.89 -7.50 -23.16
CA PRO A 2 26.50 -7.13 -23.37
C PRO A 2 25.71 -7.33 -22.08
N LEU A 3 24.79 -6.41 -21.78
CA LEU A 3 23.78 -6.59 -20.73
C LEU A 3 22.92 -7.83 -21.07
N PRO A 4 22.52 -8.66 -20.09
CA PRO A 4 21.67 -9.80 -20.37
C PRO A 4 20.34 -9.33 -20.96
N GLN A 5 19.93 -9.94 -22.07
CA GLN A 5 18.61 -9.72 -22.66
C GLN A 5 17.52 -10.10 -21.65
N LEU A 6 16.71 -9.13 -21.25
CA LEU A 6 15.50 -9.35 -20.47
C LEU A 6 14.57 -10.28 -21.26
N ARG A 7 14.33 -11.49 -20.74
CA ARG A 7 13.32 -12.39 -21.29
C ARG A 7 11.95 -11.71 -21.20
N ALA A 8 11.26 -11.60 -22.33
CA ALA A 8 9.88 -11.16 -22.38
C ALA A 8 9.03 -12.09 -21.49
N GLY A 9 8.43 -11.54 -20.43
CA GLY A 9 7.52 -12.28 -19.53
C GLY A 9 7.80 -12.17 -18.03
N VAL A 10 8.86 -11.46 -17.60
CA VAL A 10 9.14 -11.28 -16.17
C VAL A 10 8.34 -10.10 -15.63
N THR A 11 7.33 -10.36 -14.79
CA THR A 11 6.63 -9.31 -14.02
C THR A 11 7.62 -8.67 -13.06
N LEU A 12 7.89 -7.38 -13.26
CA LEU A 12 8.72 -6.60 -12.35
C LEU A 12 7.89 -6.08 -11.19
N PHE A 13 8.53 -5.89 -10.04
CA PHE A 13 7.92 -5.33 -8.85
C PHE A 13 8.65 -4.05 -8.43
N VAL A 14 7.96 -3.15 -7.73
CA VAL A 14 8.49 -1.89 -7.20
C VAL A 14 8.25 -1.81 -5.70
N ALA A 15 9.26 -1.34 -4.96
CA ALA A 15 9.14 -1.03 -3.53
C ALA A 15 8.22 0.15 -3.28
N LEU A 16 7.24 -0.05 -2.41
CA LEU A 16 6.28 0.97 -1.96
C LEU A 16 6.79 1.74 -0.74
N TYR A 17 7.71 1.13 0.02
CA TYR A 17 8.30 1.66 1.25
C TYR A 17 9.78 1.30 1.32
N ASP A 18 10.52 2.01 2.17
CA ASP A 18 11.87 1.62 2.55
C ASP A 18 11.82 0.37 3.44
N TYR A 19 12.84 -0.48 3.35
CA TYR A 19 12.98 -1.64 4.23
C TYR A 19 14.44 -1.86 4.57
N GLU A 20 14.71 -2.00 5.87
CA GLU A 20 16.01 -2.35 6.41
C GLU A 20 16.01 -3.84 6.75
N ALA A 21 17.00 -4.56 6.20
CA ALA A 21 17.22 -5.98 6.45
C ALA A 21 17.35 -6.25 7.96
N ARG A 22 16.66 -7.29 8.44
CA ARG A 22 16.66 -7.68 9.86
C ARG A 22 17.52 -8.91 10.11
N THR A 23 17.74 -9.69 9.07
CA THR A 23 18.57 -10.87 9.05
C THR A 23 19.55 -10.82 7.88
N GLU A 24 20.57 -11.68 7.91
CA GLU A 24 21.60 -11.73 6.86
C GLU A 24 21.06 -12.19 5.50
N ASP A 25 19.90 -12.85 5.47
CA ASP A 25 19.27 -13.31 4.22
C ASP A 25 18.27 -12.29 3.65
N ASP A 26 17.94 -11.24 4.41
CA ASP A 26 17.03 -10.19 3.96
C ASP A 26 17.77 -9.20 3.06
N LEU A 27 17.05 -8.63 2.09
CA LEU A 27 17.57 -7.59 1.21
C LEU A 27 17.06 -6.22 1.68
N SER A 28 17.96 -5.30 2.01
CA SER A 28 17.60 -3.90 2.27
C SER A 28 17.29 -3.17 0.97
N PHE A 29 16.32 -2.26 0.98
CA PHE A 29 15.97 -1.49 -0.20
C PHE A 29 15.28 -0.16 0.11
N HIS A 30 15.30 0.72 -0.88
CA HIS A 30 14.60 2.01 -0.82
C HIS A 30 13.30 2.00 -1.62
N LYS A 31 12.34 2.83 -1.20
CA LYS A 31 11.11 3.10 -1.93
C LYS A 31 11.41 3.47 -3.38
N GLY A 32 10.70 2.84 -4.31
CA GLY A 32 10.86 3.01 -5.76
C GLY A 32 11.87 2.06 -6.39
N GLU A 33 12.63 1.30 -5.61
CA GLU A 33 13.53 0.28 -6.13
C GLU A 33 12.77 -0.85 -6.83
N LYS A 34 13.36 -1.42 -7.89
CA LYS A 34 12.71 -2.43 -8.73
C LYS A 34 13.33 -3.81 -8.56
N PHE A 35 12.48 -4.82 -8.59
CA PHE A 35 12.86 -6.20 -8.34
C PHE A 35 12.37 -7.13 -9.44
N GLN A 36 13.17 -8.16 -9.67
CA GLN A 36 12.71 -9.40 -10.27
C GLN A 36 12.42 -10.40 -9.15
N ILE A 37 11.19 -10.89 -9.06
CA ILE A 37 10.84 -11.95 -8.10
C ILE A 37 11.35 -13.28 -8.64
N LEU A 38 12.20 -13.94 -7.86
CA LEU A 38 12.78 -15.26 -8.18
C LEU A 38 11.90 -16.37 -7.63
N ASN A 39 11.41 -16.20 -6.40
CA ASN A 39 10.52 -17.15 -5.75
C ASN A 39 9.46 -16.43 -4.91
N SER A 40 8.19 -16.75 -5.18
CA SER A 40 7.01 -16.27 -4.45
C SER A 40 6.12 -17.42 -3.94
N SER A 41 6.64 -18.65 -3.86
CA SER A 41 5.85 -19.82 -3.53
C SER A 41 5.41 -19.88 -2.07
N GLU A 42 6.10 -19.19 -1.16
CA GLU A 42 5.91 -19.38 0.28
C GLU A 42 5.67 -18.09 1.06
N GLY A 43 4.40 -17.84 1.40
CA GLY A 43 4.00 -16.88 2.42
C GLY A 43 4.31 -15.42 2.12
N ASP A 44 4.64 -14.69 3.19
CA ASP A 44 4.73 -13.23 3.18
C ASP A 44 6.10 -12.69 2.78
N TRP A 45 7.09 -13.55 2.58
CA TRP A 45 8.47 -13.19 2.23
C TRP A 45 8.86 -13.84 0.90
N TRP A 46 9.34 -13.03 -0.04
CA TRP A 46 9.68 -13.49 -1.39
C TRP A 46 11.17 -13.33 -1.65
N GLU A 47 11.75 -14.30 -2.35
CA GLU A 47 13.12 -14.17 -2.83
C GLU A 47 13.12 -13.28 -4.07
N ALA A 48 13.90 -12.21 -4.01
CA ALA A 48 13.93 -11.20 -5.05
C ALA A 48 15.35 -10.78 -5.38
N ARG A 49 15.55 -10.35 -6.63
CA ARG A 49 16.79 -9.74 -7.08
C ARG A 49 16.57 -8.27 -7.34
N SER A 50 17.35 -7.41 -6.67
CA SER A 50 17.37 -5.97 -6.96
C SER A 50 17.91 -5.72 -8.36
N LEU A 51 17.22 -4.89 -9.14
CA LEU A 51 17.72 -4.41 -10.42
C LEU A 51 18.69 -3.23 -10.28
N THR A 52 18.77 -2.62 -9.08
CA THR A 52 19.66 -1.50 -8.78
C THR A 52 21.03 -1.99 -8.31
N THR A 53 21.05 -2.86 -7.29
CA THR A 53 22.30 -3.38 -6.70
C THR A 53 22.76 -4.68 -7.36
N GLY A 54 21.83 -5.43 -7.97
CA GLY A 54 22.08 -6.75 -8.55
C GLY A 54 22.09 -7.90 -7.53
N GLU A 55 21.95 -7.58 -6.25
CA GLU A 55 21.92 -8.51 -5.12
C GLU A 55 20.60 -9.27 -5.04
N THR A 56 20.64 -10.42 -4.37
CA THR A 56 19.49 -11.29 -4.12
C THR A 56 19.31 -11.47 -2.63
N GLY A 57 18.07 -11.46 -2.17
CA GLY A 57 17.71 -11.79 -0.79
C GLY A 57 16.20 -11.81 -0.63
N TYR A 58 15.75 -11.97 0.61
CA TYR A 58 14.33 -11.99 0.94
C TYR A 58 13.79 -10.58 1.16
N ILE A 59 12.61 -10.33 0.59
CA ILE A 59 11.87 -9.09 0.77
C ILE A 59 10.45 -9.38 1.26
N PRO A 60 9.86 -8.50 2.08
CA PRO A 60 8.48 -8.63 2.48
C PRO A 60 7.53 -8.33 1.30
N SER A 61 6.68 -9.30 0.97
CA SER A 61 5.74 -9.24 -0.17
C SER A 61 4.77 -8.05 -0.10
N ASN A 62 4.39 -7.62 1.10
CA ASN A 62 3.50 -6.47 1.32
C ASN A 62 4.19 -5.10 1.17
N TYR A 63 5.51 -5.08 0.93
CA TYR A 63 6.27 -3.86 0.64
C TYR A 63 6.44 -3.62 -0.85
N VAL A 64 6.04 -4.58 -1.69
CA VAL A 64 6.19 -4.48 -3.14
C VAL A 64 4.86 -4.65 -3.85
N ALA A 65 4.75 -4.05 -5.03
CA ALA A 65 3.65 -4.28 -5.95
C ALA A 65 4.17 -4.48 -7.37
N PRO A 66 3.45 -5.21 -8.24
CA PRO A 66 3.80 -5.29 -9.65
C PRO A 66 3.90 -3.88 -10.24
N VAL A 67 4.92 -3.66 -11.07
CA VAL A 67 5.08 -2.42 -11.84
C VAL A 67 3.82 -2.20 -12.69
N ASP A 68 3.39 -0.94 -12.77
CA ASP A 68 2.20 -0.48 -13.51
C ASP A 68 0.85 -1.03 -12.99
N SER A 69 0.83 -1.71 -11.84
CA SER A 69 -0.41 -2.16 -11.20
C SER A 69 -1.03 -1.07 -10.33
N ILE A 70 -2.35 -1.15 -10.12
CA ILE A 70 -3.05 -0.25 -9.19
C ILE A 70 -2.52 -0.38 -7.75
N GLN A 71 -1.93 -1.53 -7.41
CA GLN A 71 -1.32 -1.79 -6.10
C GLN A 71 -0.08 -0.93 -5.86
N ALA A 72 0.58 -0.49 -6.94
CA ALA A 72 1.73 0.41 -6.86
C ALA A 72 1.33 1.86 -6.55
N GLU A 73 0.05 2.20 -6.68
CA GLU A 73 -0.43 3.56 -6.54
C GLU A 73 -0.59 3.97 -5.08
N GLU A 74 -0.02 5.10 -4.69
CA GLU A 74 -0.08 5.62 -3.32
C GLU A 74 -1.52 5.85 -2.83
N TRP A 75 -2.41 6.22 -3.74
CA TRP A 75 -3.83 6.49 -3.45
C TRP A 75 -4.68 5.21 -3.35
N TYR A 76 -4.17 4.01 -3.65
CA TYR A 76 -4.97 2.77 -3.67
C TYR A 76 -4.85 1.93 -2.39
N PHE A 77 -5.89 1.87 -1.56
CA PHE A 77 -5.87 1.26 -0.24
C PHE A 77 -6.43 -0.18 -0.19
N GLY A 78 -6.65 -0.81 -1.35
CA GLY A 78 -7.13 -2.20 -1.41
C GLY A 78 -8.44 -2.40 -0.63
N LYS A 79 -8.47 -3.43 0.22
CA LYS A 79 -9.64 -3.82 1.04
C LYS A 79 -9.81 -2.95 2.30
N LEU A 80 -9.77 -1.63 2.15
CA LEU A 80 -10.04 -0.70 3.25
C LEU A 80 -11.56 -0.51 3.43
N GLY A 81 -12.03 -0.69 4.67
CA GLY A 81 -13.43 -0.48 5.01
C GLY A 81 -13.82 1.01 5.01
N ARG A 82 -15.10 1.32 4.80
CA ARG A 82 -15.59 2.71 4.74
C ARG A 82 -15.24 3.52 5.98
N LYS A 83 -15.44 2.94 7.17
CA LYS A 83 -15.17 3.62 8.44
C LYS A 83 -13.68 3.87 8.66
N ASP A 84 -12.82 2.96 8.22
CA ASP A 84 -11.38 3.13 8.36
C ASP A 84 -10.84 4.14 7.35
N ALA A 85 -11.39 4.19 6.13
CA ALA A 85 -11.15 5.27 5.19
C ALA A 85 -11.52 6.64 5.78
N GLU A 86 -12.67 6.74 6.44
CA GLU A 86 -13.10 7.97 7.11
C GLU A 86 -12.13 8.40 8.21
N ARG A 87 -11.71 7.47 9.08
CA ARG A 87 -10.72 7.75 10.13
C ARG A 87 -9.39 8.26 9.58
N GLN A 88 -8.87 7.63 8.53
CA GLN A 88 -7.61 8.03 7.91
C GLN A 88 -7.71 9.41 7.24
N LEU A 89 -8.77 9.65 6.47
CA LEU A 89 -8.96 10.93 5.79
C LEU A 89 -9.16 12.09 6.76
N LEU A 90 -9.91 11.86 7.85
CA LEU A 90 -10.17 12.87 8.88
C LEU A 90 -9.03 13.04 9.90
N SER A 91 -7.93 12.29 9.74
CA SER A 91 -6.74 12.48 10.56
C SER A 91 -6.19 13.91 10.44
N PHE A 92 -5.57 14.39 11.53
CA PHE A 92 -5.02 15.74 11.60
C PHE A 92 -3.96 15.95 10.52
N GLY A 93 -3.93 17.15 9.93
CA GLY A 93 -2.96 17.53 8.89
C GLY A 93 -3.38 17.24 7.45
N ASN A 94 -4.43 16.44 7.22
CA ASN A 94 -4.94 16.22 5.86
C ASN A 94 -5.72 17.45 5.35
N PRO A 95 -5.34 18.08 4.23
CA PRO A 95 -6.11 19.18 3.65
C PRO A 95 -7.43 18.71 2.99
N ARG A 96 -8.32 19.68 2.72
CA ARG A 96 -9.49 19.44 1.85
C ARG A 96 -9.05 18.88 0.50
N GLY A 97 -9.72 17.84 0.03
CA GLY A 97 -9.39 17.15 -1.22
C GLY A 97 -8.33 16.05 -1.07
N THR A 98 -7.88 15.73 0.15
CA THR A 98 -7.19 14.46 0.41
C THR A 98 -8.10 13.29 0.06
N PHE A 99 -7.58 12.29 -0.65
CA PHE A 99 -8.40 11.21 -1.20
C PHE A 99 -7.73 9.85 -1.15
N LEU A 100 -8.53 8.79 -1.27
CA LEU A 100 -8.07 7.43 -1.51
C LEU A 100 -9.08 6.65 -2.34
N ILE A 101 -8.62 5.61 -3.02
CA ILE A 101 -9.46 4.62 -3.70
C ILE A 101 -9.31 3.29 -2.99
N ARG A 102 -10.43 2.61 -2.76
CA ARG A 102 -10.52 1.32 -2.08
C ARG A 102 -11.50 0.40 -2.81
N GLU A 103 -11.43 -0.89 -2.53
CA GLU A 103 -12.44 -1.85 -2.99
C GLU A 103 -13.83 -1.50 -2.43
N SER A 104 -14.86 -1.71 -3.24
CA SER A 104 -16.24 -1.44 -2.83
C SER A 104 -16.78 -2.58 -1.96
N GLU A 105 -17.08 -2.30 -0.69
CA GLU A 105 -17.67 -3.26 0.25
C GLU A 105 -19.05 -3.77 -0.18
N THR A 106 -19.81 -2.95 -0.92
CA THR A 106 -21.19 -3.26 -1.33
C THR A 106 -21.30 -3.84 -2.73
N THR A 107 -20.20 -3.90 -3.50
CA THR A 107 -20.27 -4.33 -4.91
C THR A 107 -18.95 -4.95 -5.32
N LYS A 108 -18.95 -6.27 -5.46
CA LYS A 108 -17.77 -7.06 -5.86
C LYS A 108 -17.24 -6.56 -7.21
N GLY A 109 -15.93 -6.32 -7.28
CA GLY A 109 -15.25 -5.85 -8.50
C GLY A 109 -15.41 -4.36 -8.81
N ALA A 110 -16.17 -3.60 -8.02
CA ALA A 110 -16.23 -2.15 -8.10
C ALA A 110 -15.27 -1.50 -7.09
N TYR A 111 -14.99 -0.22 -7.28
CA TYR A 111 -14.16 0.58 -6.38
C TYR A 111 -14.96 1.73 -5.77
N SER A 112 -14.41 2.33 -4.71
CA SER A 112 -14.94 3.54 -4.08
C SER A 112 -13.83 4.58 -3.98
N LEU A 113 -14.10 5.79 -4.47
CA LEU A 113 -13.29 6.99 -4.23
C LEU A 113 -13.81 7.69 -2.97
N SER A 114 -12.97 7.85 -1.97
CA SER A 114 -13.28 8.55 -0.72
C SER A 114 -12.48 9.85 -0.66
N ILE A 115 -13.14 10.98 -0.39
CA ILE A 115 -12.53 12.32 -0.44
C ILE A 115 -12.88 13.08 0.83
N ARG A 116 -11.87 13.67 1.49
CA ARG A 116 -12.06 14.62 2.58
C ARG A 116 -12.61 15.93 2.01
N ASP A 117 -13.71 16.39 2.58
CA ASP A 117 -14.35 17.65 2.24
C ASP A 117 -14.69 18.43 3.50
N TRP A 118 -15.09 19.69 3.32
CA TRP A 118 -15.52 20.55 4.41
C TRP A 118 -16.65 21.46 3.94
N ASP A 119 -17.67 21.65 4.78
CA ASP A 119 -18.72 22.64 4.59
C ASP A 119 -19.16 23.27 5.93
N ASP A 120 -19.79 24.45 5.88
CA ASP A 120 -20.18 25.22 7.06
C ASP A 120 -21.19 24.50 7.97
N MET A 121 -21.93 23.53 7.43
CA MET A 121 -23.02 22.85 8.16
C MET A 121 -22.52 21.61 8.90
N LYS A 122 -21.61 20.85 8.29
CA LYS A 122 -21.14 19.54 8.77
C LYS A 122 -19.70 19.58 9.27
N GLY A 123 -18.96 20.65 8.98
CA GLY A 123 -17.53 20.70 9.18
C GLY A 123 -16.79 19.68 8.31
N ASP A 124 -15.66 19.18 8.83
CA ASP A 124 -14.87 18.14 8.18
C ASP A 124 -15.69 16.84 8.05
N HIS A 125 -15.79 16.33 6.84
CA HIS A 125 -16.47 15.07 6.55
C HIS A 125 -15.85 14.38 5.33
N VAL A 126 -16.32 13.17 5.03
CA VAL A 126 -15.85 12.40 3.88
C VAL A 126 -17.02 12.08 2.96
N LYS A 127 -16.83 12.32 1.66
CA LYS A 127 -17.76 11.88 0.62
C LYS A 127 -17.21 10.65 -0.10
N HIS A 128 -18.12 9.75 -0.48
CA HIS A 128 -17.79 8.48 -1.12
C HIS A 128 -18.49 8.39 -2.47
N TYR A 129 -17.72 8.13 -3.52
CA TYR A 129 -18.18 8.00 -4.89
C TYR A 129 -17.92 6.58 -5.37
N LYS A 130 -18.96 5.92 -5.88
CA LYS A 130 -18.84 4.58 -6.45
C LYS A 130 -18.18 4.68 -7.84
N ILE A 131 -17.04 4.01 -7.99
CA ILE A 131 -16.39 3.83 -9.29
C ILE A 131 -16.87 2.49 -9.84
N ARG A 132 -17.59 2.53 -10.95
CA ARG A 132 -18.08 1.34 -11.66
C ARG A 132 -17.08 0.94 -12.73
N LYS A 133 -17.04 -0.37 -13.00
CA LYS A 133 -16.31 -0.95 -14.12
C LYS A 133 -17.29 -1.19 -15.28
N LEU A 134 -16.88 -0.87 -16.49
CA LEU A 134 -17.58 -1.20 -17.73
C LEU A 134 -17.21 -2.61 -18.18
N ASP A 135 -18.08 -3.24 -18.95
CA ASP A 135 -17.84 -4.59 -19.49
C ASP A 135 -16.62 -4.63 -20.43
N ASN A 136 -16.34 -3.51 -21.10
CA ASN A 136 -15.16 -3.33 -21.96
C ASN A 136 -13.85 -3.04 -21.19
N GLY A 137 -13.88 -3.05 -19.85
CA GLY A 137 -12.69 -2.87 -19.01
C GLY A 137 -12.46 -1.45 -18.46
N GLY A 138 -13.22 -0.45 -18.89
CA GLY A 138 -13.08 0.94 -18.41
C GLY A 138 -13.71 1.22 -17.04
N TYR A 139 -13.50 2.43 -16.54
CA TYR A 139 -13.91 2.93 -15.23
C TYR A 139 -14.66 4.25 -15.33
N TYR A 140 -15.66 4.45 -14.47
CA TYR A 140 -16.38 5.73 -14.39
C TYR A 140 -17.06 5.94 -13.03
N ILE A 141 -17.23 7.21 -12.66
CA ILE A 141 -18.12 7.64 -11.57
C ILE A 141 -19.46 8.13 -12.15
N THR A 142 -19.40 8.89 -13.24
CA THR A 142 -20.54 9.38 -14.01
C THR A 142 -20.42 8.90 -15.45
N THR A 143 -21.53 8.56 -16.10
CA THR A 143 -21.52 8.09 -17.49
C THR A 143 -21.01 9.12 -18.50
N ARG A 144 -20.90 10.39 -18.09
CA ARG A 144 -20.36 11.50 -18.90
C ARG A 144 -18.84 11.47 -19.06
N ALA A 145 -18.13 10.72 -18.22
CA ALA A 145 -16.67 10.63 -18.25
C ALA A 145 -16.23 9.19 -17.95
N GLN A 146 -15.62 8.54 -18.94
CA GLN A 146 -15.14 7.16 -18.88
C GLN A 146 -13.64 7.14 -19.09
N PHE A 147 -12.96 6.24 -18.39
CA PHE A 147 -11.51 6.13 -18.37
C PHE A 147 -11.09 4.69 -18.59
N GLU A 148 -9.96 4.45 -19.23
CA GLU A 148 -9.46 3.09 -19.45
C GLU A 148 -8.84 2.54 -18.16
N THR A 149 -8.22 3.41 -17.35
CA THR A 149 -7.55 3.05 -16.11
C THR A 149 -7.97 3.95 -14.95
N LEU A 150 -7.77 3.47 -13.72
CA LEU A 150 -8.01 4.29 -12.53
C LEU A 150 -7.03 5.46 -12.43
N GLN A 151 -5.80 5.31 -12.94
CA GLN A 151 -4.81 6.38 -13.03
C GLN A 151 -5.35 7.56 -13.86
N GLN A 152 -5.93 7.29 -15.03
CA GLN A 152 -6.56 8.31 -15.87
C GLN A 152 -7.73 8.99 -15.15
N LEU A 153 -8.55 8.23 -14.42
CA LEU A 153 -9.65 8.77 -13.61
C LEU A 153 -9.12 9.73 -12.53
N VAL A 154 -8.08 9.32 -11.79
CA VAL A 154 -7.46 10.14 -10.74
C VAL A 154 -6.85 11.41 -11.33
N GLN A 155 -6.12 11.30 -12.45
CA GLN A 155 -5.55 12.45 -13.14
C GLN A 155 -6.63 13.47 -13.52
N HIS A 156 -7.71 13.00 -14.15
CA HIS A 156 -8.83 13.87 -14.55
C HIS A 156 -9.45 14.62 -13.38
N TYR A 157 -9.74 13.92 -12.27
CA TYR A 157 -10.37 14.53 -11.11
C TYR A 157 -9.39 15.34 -10.23
N SER A 158 -8.09 15.18 -10.45
CA SER A 158 -7.05 16.03 -9.84
C SER A 158 -6.97 17.41 -10.52
N GLU A 159 -7.18 17.45 -11.84
CA GLU A 159 -7.21 18.70 -12.61
C GLU A 159 -8.48 19.53 -12.35
N ARG A 160 -9.63 18.85 -12.18
CA ARG A 160 -10.93 19.51 -12.00
C ARG A 160 -11.90 18.64 -11.21
N ALA A 161 -12.82 19.26 -10.46
CA ALA A 161 -13.81 18.51 -9.70
C ALA A 161 -14.80 17.72 -10.57
N ALA A 162 -15.18 18.23 -11.75
CA ALA A 162 -16.07 17.56 -12.71
C ALA A 162 -17.32 16.87 -12.10
N GLY A 163 -17.96 17.53 -11.13
CA GLY A 163 -19.15 17.03 -10.43
C GLY A 163 -18.89 16.31 -9.10
N LEU A 164 -17.62 16.11 -8.72
CA LEU A 164 -17.24 15.78 -7.34
C LEU A 164 -17.36 17.01 -6.44
N CYS A 165 -17.33 16.80 -5.13
CA CYS A 165 -17.45 17.87 -4.14
C CYS A 165 -16.27 18.83 -4.13
N CYS A 166 -15.09 18.34 -4.51
CA CYS A 166 -13.87 19.10 -4.71
C CYS A 166 -12.95 18.34 -5.67
N ARG A 167 -11.90 19.00 -6.16
CA ARG A 167 -10.83 18.33 -6.91
C ARG A 167 -10.02 17.42 -6.00
N LEU A 168 -9.41 16.39 -6.55
CA LEU A 168 -8.42 15.58 -5.85
C LEU A 168 -7.14 16.39 -5.69
N VAL A 169 -6.63 16.48 -4.46
CA VAL A 169 -5.49 17.36 -4.14
C VAL A 169 -4.25 16.52 -3.84
N VAL A 170 -4.34 15.62 -2.87
CA VAL A 170 -3.24 14.75 -2.48
C VAL A 170 -3.76 13.36 -2.08
N PRO A 171 -3.02 12.28 -2.38
CA PRO A 171 -3.31 10.96 -1.82
C PRO A 171 -3.31 11.01 -0.29
N CYS A 172 -4.19 10.22 0.34
CA CYS A 172 -4.12 9.97 1.77
C CYS A 172 -2.81 9.25 2.09
N HIS A 173 -2.18 9.63 3.19
CA HIS A 173 -0.94 9.00 3.61
C HIS A 173 -1.20 7.54 4.03
N LYS A 174 -0.59 6.59 3.33
CA LYS A 174 -0.50 5.20 3.78
C LYS A 174 0.60 5.13 4.84
N GLY A 175 0.23 4.79 6.06
CA GLY A 175 1.23 4.39 7.06
C GLY A 175 2.02 3.18 6.55
N MET A 176 3.25 3.02 7.02
CA MET A 176 4.08 1.86 6.71
C MET A 176 3.34 0.57 7.12
N PRO A 177 3.22 -0.43 6.23
CA PRO A 177 2.53 -1.66 6.55
C PRO A 177 3.27 -2.37 7.67
N ARG A 178 2.52 -3.04 8.55
CA ARG A 178 3.13 -3.91 9.55
C ARG A 178 3.68 -5.15 8.84
N LEU A 179 4.90 -5.52 9.19
CA LEU A 179 5.44 -6.82 8.84
C LEU A 179 4.66 -7.88 9.63
N THR A 180 4.22 -8.92 8.93
CA THR A 180 3.49 -10.03 9.54
C THR A 180 4.40 -10.92 10.37
N ASP A 181 5.71 -10.92 10.06
CA ASP A 181 6.74 -11.66 10.78
C ASP A 181 8.05 -10.87 10.93
N LEU A 182 8.97 -11.36 11.75
CA LEU A 182 10.31 -10.81 11.91
C LEU A 182 11.21 -11.13 10.71
N SER A 183 11.11 -12.34 10.13
CA SER A 183 11.91 -12.83 9.00
C SER A 183 11.37 -14.14 8.40
N VAL A 184 11.93 -14.61 7.27
CA VAL A 184 11.68 -15.97 6.73
C VAL A 184 12.00 -17.06 7.75
N LYS A 185 13.16 -16.95 8.42
CA LYS A 185 13.67 -17.98 9.34
C LYS A 185 12.85 -18.08 10.62
N THR A 186 12.17 -17.01 11.03
CA THR A 186 11.36 -16.98 12.26
C THR A 186 9.90 -17.33 12.03
N LYS A 187 9.47 -17.45 10.77
CA LYS A 187 8.06 -17.64 10.40
C LYS A 187 7.40 -18.83 11.09
N ASP A 188 8.13 -19.93 11.24
CA ASP A 188 7.67 -21.15 11.92
C ASP A 188 8.34 -21.35 13.30
N VAL A 189 9.08 -20.36 13.78
CA VAL A 189 9.84 -20.41 15.04
C VAL A 189 9.12 -19.58 16.09
N TRP A 190 8.09 -20.18 16.69
CA TRP A 190 7.32 -19.56 17.77
C TRP A 190 8.12 -19.40 19.07
N GLU A 191 9.09 -20.29 19.32
CA GLU A 191 9.99 -20.23 20.46
C GLU A 191 11.34 -19.65 20.03
N ILE A 192 11.67 -18.45 20.51
CA ILE A 192 12.95 -17.79 20.23
C ILE A 192 13.91 -17.90 21.41
N PRO A 193 15.23 -18.02 21.17
CA PRO A 193 16.22 -17.97 22.24
C PRO A 193 16.12 -16.66 23.00
N ARG A 194 16.12 -16.70 24.34
CA ARG A 194 16.00 -15.49 25.17
C ARG A 194 17.14 -14.51 24.91
N GLU A 195 18.30 -15.02 24.51
CA GLU A 195 19.51 -14.27 24.20
C GLU A 195 19.35 -13.39 22.94
N SER A 196 18.36 -13.69 22.09
CA SER A 196 18.02 -12.85 20.92
C SER A 196 17.26 -11.57 21.28
N LEU A 197 16.77 -11.45 22.53
CA LEU A 197 16.03 -10.30 23.01
C LEU A 197 16.90 -9.40 23.88
N GLN A 198 16.90 -8.11 23.59
CA GLN A 198 17.44 -7.08 24.47
C GLN A 198 16.29 -6.31 25.11
N LEU A 199 16.24 -6.31 26.45
CA LEU A 199 15.25 -5.56 27.21
C LEU A 199 15.80 -4.14 27.44
N ILE A 200 15.30 -3.15 26.68
CA ILE A 200 15.88 -1.81 26.64
C ILE A 200 15.26 -0.93 27.73
N LYS A 201 13.92 -0.88 27.79
CA LYS A 201 13.22 0.00 28.73
C LYS A 201 11.99 -0.66 29.30
N ARG A 202 11.89 -0.74 30.63
CA ARG A 202 10.67 -1.20 31.29
C ARG A 202 9.53 -0.21 31.09
N LEU A 203 8.45 -0.66 30.46
CA LEU A 203 7.23 0.11 30.23
C LEU A 203 6.27 0.02 31.42
N GLY A 204 6.29 -1.10 32.14
CA GLY A 204 5.48 -1.29 33.34
C GLY A 204 5.65 -2.67 33.95
N ASN A 205 4.97 -2.90 35.08
CA ASN A 205 4.91 -4.20 35.76
C ASN A 205 3.50 -4.46 36.30
N GLY A 206 3.15 -5.74 36.38
CA GLY A 206 1.91 -6.23 36.97
C GLY A 206 2.20 -7.35 37.97
N GLN A 207 1.15 -7.98 38.48
CA GLN A 207 1.26 -9.05 39.49
C GLN A 207 1.91 -10.34 38.94
N PHE A 208 2.03 -10.49 37.62
CA PHE A 208 2.50 -11.71 36.96
C PHE A 208 3.65 -11.50 35.97
N GLY A 209 4.23 -10.29 35.91
CA GLY A 209 5.33 -10.02 35.00
C GLY A 209 5.59 -8.55 34.73
N GLU A 210 6.53 -8.31 33.84
CA GLU A 210 6.96 -6.98 33.41
C GLU A 210 6.83 -6.84 31.90
N VAL A 211 6.60 -5.62 31.43
CA VAL A 211 6.56 -5.29 30.01
C VAL A 211 7.76 -4.40 29.71
N TRP A 212 8.52 -4.80 28.70
CA TRP A 212 9.74 -4.12 28.26
C TRP A 212 9.62 -3.75 26.78
N MET A 213 10.20 -2.60 26.42
CA MET A 213 10.49 -2.16 25.06
C MET A 213 11.89 -2.61 24.67
#